data_AF-A0A6V8KH54-F1
#
_entry.id   AF-A0A6V8KH54-F1
#
_cell.length_a   1.000
_cell.length_b   1.000
_cell.length_c   1.000
_cell.angle_alpha   90.00
_cell.angle_beta   90.00
_cell.angle_gamma   90.00
#
_symmetry.space_group_name_H-M   'P 1'
#
loop_
_entity.id
_entity.type
_entity.pdbx_description
1 polymer ?
#
loop_
_entity_poly.entity_id
_entity_poly.type
_entity_poly.pdbx_seq_one_letter_code
_entity_poly.pdbx_strand_id
1 'polypeptide(L)'
;MTDLPLRGGGTMKVLWFNMSKAVTDNFELKPAVPNNRRMSVKANPLTVDGRVRFFTPRFTGKLLGLNQVYTPTSPPPLPPGIPVPVLPIVFTDVEIQLAYVDCVTLTAKDLLNRP
;
A
#
# COMPACT_ATOMS: atom_id res chain seq x y z
N MET A 1 0.72 -13.75 0.93
CA MET A 1 2.16 -13.43 0.77
C MET A 1 2.68 -14.01 -0.54
N THR A 2 3.79 -13.51 -1.06
CA THR A 2 4.48 -14.03 -2.26
C THR A 2 5.95 -13.58 -2.28
N ASP A 3 6.76 -14.17 -3.14
CA ASP A 3 8.15 -13.77 -3.42
C ASP A 3 8.17 -12.86 -4.67
N LEU A 4 8.47 -11.57 -4.48
CA LEU A 4 8.52 -10.57 -5.55
C LEU A 4 9.94 -10.55 -6.18
N PRO A 5 10.09 -10.81 -7.49
CA PRO A 5 11.38 -10.73 -8.16
C PRO A 5 11.93 -9.31 -8.18
N LEU A 6 13.24 -9.17 -7.93
CA LEU A 6 13.94 -7.88 -8.00
C LEU A 6 14.71 -7.75 -9.31
N ARG A 7 14.77 -6.53 -9.85
CA ARG A 7 15.43 -6.24 -11.14
C ARG A 7 16.91 -6.65 -11.18
N GLY A 8 17.59 -6.64 -10.04
CA GLY A 8 19.01 -7.03 -9.89
C GLY A 8 19.25 -8.50 -9.57
N GLY A 9 18.20 -9.34 -9.60
CA GLY A 9 18.25 -10.73 -9.14
C GLY A 9 17.80 -10.89 -7.68
N GLY A 10 17.43 -12.12 -7.33
CA GLY A 10 16.85 -12.44 -6.03
C GLY A 10 15.35 -12.11 -5.91
N THR A 11 14.80 -12.38 -4.74
CA THR A 11 13.39 -12.14 -4.43
C THR A 11 13.24 -11.45 -3.07
N MET A 12 12.13 -10.75 -2.89
CA MET A 12 11.71 -10.18 -1.61
C MET A 12 10.36 -10.78 -1.19
N LYS A 13 10.28 -11.31 0.03
CA LYS A 13 8.99 -11.74 0.59
C LYS A 13 8.11 -10.52 0.87
N VAL A 14 6.89 -10.55 0.37
CA VAL A 14 5.93 -9.46 0.50
C VAL A 14 4.53 -9.98 0.82
N LEU A 15 3.75 -9.16 1.52
CA LEU A 15 2.30 -9.25 1.51
C LEU A 15 1.80 -8.74 0.16
N TRP A 16 0.71 -9.33 -0.33
CA TRP A 16 0.02 -8.83 -1.50
C TRP A 16 -1.47 -8.68 -1.20
N PHE A 17 -2.05 -7.61 -1.71
CA PHE A 17 -3.48 -7.31 -1.57
C PHE A 17 -4.08 -7.13 -2.95
N ASN A 18 -5.24 -7.74 -3.17
CA ASN A 18 -6.05 -7.54 -4.37
C ASN A 18 -7.26 -6.69 -4.02
N MET A 19 -7.54 -5.66 -4.81
CA MET A 19 -8.72 -4.83 -4.65
C MET A 19 -9.17 -4.26 -6.00
N SER A 20 -10.45 -3.91 -6.10
CA SER A 20 -10.99 -3.21 -7.27
C SER A 20 -10.66 -1.71 -7.26
N LYS A 21 -10.43 -1.15 -6.08
CA LYS A 21 -10.14 0.28 -5.89
C LYS A 21 -9.47 0.53 -4.54
N ALA A 22 -8.58 1.50 -4.50
CA ALA A 22 -8.04 2.10 -3.28
C ALA A 22 -8.14 3.63 -3.37
N VAL A 23 -8.62 4.27 -2.31
CA VAL A 23 -8.61 5.72 -2.18
C VAL A 23 -7.79 6.05 -0.95
N THR A 24 -6.82 6.95 -1.09
CA THR A 24 -5.94 7.39 -0.01
C THR A 24 -6.01 8.90 0.08
N ASP A 25 -6.66 9.38 1.13
CA ASP A 25 -6.66 10.79 1.49
C ASP A 25 -5.31 11.17 2.11
N ASN A 26 -4.87 12.41 1.91
CA ASN A 26 -3.59 12.94 2.39
C ASN A 26 -2.38 12.05 2.02
N PHE A 27 -2.39 11.51 0.79
CA PHE A 27 -1.32 10.65 0.30
C PHE A 27 0.03 11.39 0.29
N GLU A 28 1.07 10.70 0.74
CA GLU A 28 2.46 11.15 0.62
C GLU A 28 3.39 9.98 0.25
N LEU A 29 4.06 10.07 -0.89
CA LEU A 29 5.13 9.15 -1.28
C LEU A 29 6.49 9.79 -0.99
N LYS A 30 7.31 9.10 -0.20
CA LYS A 30 8.69 9.47 0.12
C LYS A 30 9.65 8.44 -0.48
N PRO A 31 10.00 8.54 -1.77
CA PRO A 31 10.93 7.60 -2.36
C PRO A 31 12.32 7.79 -1.76
N ALA A 32 13.04 6.69 -1.56
CA ALA A 32 14.46 6.74 -1.25
C ALA A 32 15.20 7.23 -2.50
N VAL A 33 15.73 8.45 -2.45
CA VAL A 33 16.51 9.04 -3.55
C VAL A 33 17.99 9.16 -3.15
N PRO A 34 18.92 8.96 -4.10
CA PRO A 34 20.35 9.15 -3.84
C PRO A 34 20.69 10.57 -3.38
N ASN A 35 21.79 10.70 -2.62
CA ASN A 35 22.44 11.95 -2.21
C ASN A 35 21.66 12.81 -1.19
N ASN A 36 20.97 12.19 -0.23
CA ASN A 36 20.22 12.88 0.84
C ASN A 36 19.18 13.92 0.36
N ARG A 37 18.77 13.85 -0.91
CA ARG A 37 17.68 14.68 -1.41
C ARG A 37 16.37 14.23 -0.75
N ARG A 38 15.49 15.17 -0.46
CA ARG A 38 14.15 14.89 0.04
C ARG A 38 13.18 15.10 -1.10
N MET A 39 12.61 14.01 -1.60
CA MET A 39 11.52 14.06 -2.57
C MET A 39 10.23 13.65 -1.84
N SER A 40 9.16 14.39 -2.09
CA SER A 40 7.83 14.05 -1.60
C SER A 40 6.80 14.35 -2.68
N VAL A 41 5.99 13.35 -3.00
CA VAL A 41 4.83 13.50 -3.90
C VAL A 41 3.58 13.41 -3.06
N LYS A 42 2.76 14.45 -3.08
CA LYS A 42 1.52 14.53 -2.29
C LYS A 42 0.29 14.63 -3.17
N ALA A 43 -0.80 14.02 -2.73
CA ALA A 43 -2.10 14.11 -3.39
C ALA A 43 -3.22 14.02 -2.35
N ASN A 44 -4.38 14.61 -2.66
CA ASN A 44 -5.56 14.48 -1.81
C ASN A 44 -6.87 14.51 -2.64
N PRO A 45 -7.49 13.36 -2.93
CA PRO A 45 -7.00 12.00 -2.71
C PRO A 45 -6.03 11.51 -3.82
N LEU A 46 -5.28 10.46 -3.51
CA LEU A 46 -4.76 9.53 -4.53
C LEU A 46 -5.78 8.39 -4.71
N THR A 47 -6.18 8.11 -5.94
CA THR A 47 -7.07 6.99 -6.28
C THR A 47 -6.36 6.02 -7.20
N VAL A 48 -6.42 4.74 -6.85
CA VAL A 48 -5.97 3.61 -7.66
C VAL A 48 -7.20 2.77 -8.00
N ASP A 49 -7.47 2.52 -9.28
CA ASP A 49 -8.74 1.92 -9.73
C ASP A 49 -8.51 0.76 -10.73
N GLY A 50 -9.47 -0.16 -10.80
CA GLY A 50 -9.45 -1.35 -11.64
C GLY A 50 -8.79 -2.56 -10.98
N ARG A 51 -7.86 -3.22 -11.68
CA ARG A 51 -7.11 -4.38 -11.15
C ARG A 51 -5.97 -3.90 -10.26
N VAL A 52 -6.24 -3.64 -8.99
CA VAL A 52 -5.22 -3.12 -8.06
C VAL A 52 -4.55 -4.25 -7.31
N ARG A 53 -3.23 -4.39 -7.50
CA ARG A 53 -2.37 -5.30 -6.75
C ARG A 53 -1.29 -4.48 -6.03
N PHE A 54 -1.37 -4.46 -4.70
CA PHE A 54 -0.35 -3.83 -3.85
C PHE A 54 0.57 -4.89 -3.26
N PHE A 55 1.87 -4.64 -3.33
CA PHE A 55 2.91 -5.49 -2.76
C PHE A 55 3.71 -4.70 -1.72
N THR A 56 3.82 -5.24 -0.52
CA THR A 56 4.50 -4.57 0.59
C THR A 56 5.15 -5.56 1.56
N PRO A 57 6.41 -5.35 1.99
CA PRO A 57 7.01 -6.07 3.11
C PRO A 57 6.42 -5.67 4.48
N ARG A 58 5.80 -4.48 4.59
CA ARG A 58 5.23 -3.99 5.85
C ARG A 58 4.07 -3.05 5.63
N PHE A 59 2.95 -3.38 6.24
CA PHE A 59 1.75 -2.54 6.32
C PHE A 59 1.46 -2.22 7.77
N THR A 60 1.24 -0.95 8.09
CA THR A 60 0.73 -0.53 9.39
C THR A 60 -0.44 0.42 9.21
N GLY A 61 -1.34 0.43 10.19
CA GLY A 61 -2.46 1.36 10.22
C GLY A 61 -3.35 1.08 11.41
N LYS A 62 -4.46 1.79 11.52
CA LYS A 62 -5.48 1.56 12.53
C LYS A 62 -6.73 1.01 11.89
N LEU A 63 -7.20 -0.11 12.42
CA LEU A 63 -8.50 -0.69 12.07
C LEU A 63 -9.41 -0.58 13.29
N LEU A 64 -10.54 0.09 13.15
CA LEU A 64 -11.47 0.37 14.28
C LEU A 64 -10.75 1.04 15.48
N GLY A 65 -9.78 1.92 15.20
CA GLY A 65 -8.96 2.60 16.21
C GLY A 65 -7.81 1.77 16.79
N LEU A 66 -7.72 0.47 16.49
CA LEU A 66 -6.69 -0.43 16.99
C LEU A 66 -5.50 -0.50 16.04
N ASN A 67 -4.29 -0.35 16.56
CA ASN A 67 -3.05 -0.46 15.79
C ASN A 67 -2.91 -1.87 15.20
N GLN A 68 -2.62 -1.91 13.91
CA GLN A 68 -2.37 -3.12 13.13
C GLN A 68 -0.97 -3.05 12.53
N VAL A 69 -0.27 -4.18 12.56
CA VAL A 69 1.02 -4.35 11.92
C VAL A 69 1.00 -5.68 11.19
N TYR A 70 1.18 -5.64 9.88
CA TYR A 70 1.20 -6.82 9.04
C TYR A 70 2.51 -6.92 8.27
N THR A 71 3.10 -8.11 8.29
CA THR A 71 4.31 -8.47 7.55
C THR A 71 4.12 -9.86 6.91
N PRO A 72 4.98 -10.29 5.97
CA PRO A 72 4.93 -11.65 5.44
C PRO A 72 5.00 -12.75 6.51
N THR A 73 5.71 -12.50 7.62
CA THR A 73 5.84 -13.44 8.75
C THR A 73 4.70 -13.33 9.77
N SER A 74 3.93 -12.24 9.73
CA SER A 74 2.76 -11.99 10.57
C SER A 74 1.65 -11.38 9.70
N PRO A 75 1.02 -12.19 8.83
CA PRO A 75 -0.04 -11.71 7.95
C PRO A 75 -1.29 -11.33 8.74
N PRO A 76 -2.19 -10.52 8.16
CA PRO A 76 -3.47 -10.24 8.80
C PRO A 76 -4.25 -11.53 9.06
N PRO A 77 -4.96 -11.63 10.20
CA PRO A 77 -5.80 -12.79 10.47
C PRO A 77 -6.91 -12.84 9.42
N LEU A 78 -6.98 -13.92 8.66
CA LEU A 78 -8.11 -14.19 7.79
C LEU A 78 -9.23 -14.75 8.68
N PRO A 79 -10.43 -14.12 8.74
CA PRO A 79 -11.54 -14.71 9.47
C PRO A 79 -11.88 -16.08 8.85
N PRO A 80 -11.88 -17.18 9.62
CA PRO A 80 -12.16 -18.51 9.09
C PRO A 80 -13.63 -18.60 8.64
N GLY A 81 -13.86 -19.13 7.45
CA GLY A 81 -15.20 -19.45 6.94
C GLY A 81 -16.07 -18.26 6.51
N ILE A 82 -15.56 -17.02 6.55
CA ILE A 82 -16.27 -15.83 6.06
C ILE A 82 -15.60 -15.37 4.77
N PRO A 83 -16.35 -15.21 3.64
CA PRO A 83 -15.83 -14.50 2.48
C PRO A 83 -15.57 -13.04 2.88
N VAL A 84 -14.29 -12.74 3.12
CA VAL A 84 -13.83 -11.42 3.55
C VAL A 84 -14.04 -10.39 2.42
N PRO A 85 -14.50 -9.15 2.70
CA PRO A 85 -15.38 -8.69 3.77
C PRO A 85 -16.79 -8.33 3.27
N VAL A 86 -17.79 -8.50 4.14
CA VAL A 86 -19.20 -8.12 3.89
C VAL A 86 -19.43 -6.59 3.95
N LEU A 87 -18.44 -5.84 4.45
CA LEU A 87 -18.46 -4.39 4.64
C LEU A 87 -17.15 -3.74 4.16
N PRO A 88 -17.15 -2.45 3.75
CA PRO A 88 -15.93 -1.73 3.41
C PRO A 88 -14.99 -1.66 4.61
N ILE A 89 -13.74 -2.14 4.45
CA ILE A 89 -12.69 -2.01 5.46
C ILE A 89 -11.96 -0.69 5.21
N VAL A 90 -11.90 0.16 6.23
CA VAL A 90 -11.13 1.43 6.19
C VAL A 90 -10.05 1.37 7.24
N PHE A 91 -8.81 1.65 6.82
CA PHE A 91 -7.69 1.87 7.72
C PHE A 91 -7.40 3.36 7.81
N THR A 92 -7.09 3.84 9.01
CA THR A 92 -6.57 5.19 9.25
C THR A 92 -5.09 5.14 9.65
N ASP A 93 -4.41 6.28 9.64
CA ASP A 93 -2.98 6.40 10.01
C ASP A 93 -2.09 5.36 9.30
N VAL A 94 -2.36 5.16 8.00
CA VAL A 94 -1.73 4.10 7.21
C VAL A 94 -0.30 4.49 6.84
N GLU A 95 0.63 3.57 7.08
CA GLU A 95 1.99 3.62 6.52
C GLU A 95 2.27 2.31 5.79
N ILE A 96 2.72 2.42 4.54
CA ILE A 96 3.04 1.27 3.70
C ILE A 96 4.47 1.43 3.21
N GLN A 97 5.30 0.42 3.46
CA GLN A 97 6.56 0.27 2.74
C GLN A 97 6.26 -0.28 1.35
N LEU A 98 5.97 0.60 0.39
CA LEU A 98 5.56 0.16 -0.94
C LEU A 98 6.73 -0.51 -1.69
N ALA A 99 6.56 -1.78 -2.07
CA ALA A 99 7.52 -2.48 -2.93
C ALA A 99 7.13 -2.38 -4.41
N TYR A 100 5.85 -2.60 -4.71
CA TYR A 100 5.32 -2.53 -6.06
C TYR A 100 3.81 -2.30 -6.02
N VAL A 101 3.29 -1.57 -7.00
CA VAL A 101 1.85 -1.44 -7.25
C VAL A 101 1.59 -1.68 -8.73
N ASP A 102 0.61 -2.51 -9.01
CA ASP A 102 0.05 -2.71 -10.35
C ASP A 102 -1.41 -2.28 -10.34
N CYS A 103 -1.79 -1.46 -11.31
CA CYS A 103 -3.13 -0.92 -11.43
C CYS A 103 -3.43 -0.53 -12.88
N VAL A 104 -4.71 -0.38 -13.20
CA VAL A 104 -5.12 0.11 -14.52
C VAL A 104 -4.98 1.62 -14.59
N THR A 105 -5.49 2.30 -13.55
CA THR A 105 -5.47 3.77 -13.50
C THR A 105 -4.94 4.24 -12.15
N LEU A 106 -4.05 5.23 -12.22
CA LEU A 106 -3.53 5.98 -11.08
C LEU A 106 -3.87 7.46 -11.25
N THR A 107 -4.75 7.97 -10.39
CA THR A 107 -5.25 9.35 -10.46
C THR A 107 -4.89 10.10 -9.19
N ALA A 108 -4.15 11.20 -9.32
CA ALA A 108 -3.83 12.10 -8.22
C ALA A 108 -4.61 13.41 -8.39
N LYS A 109 -5.52 13.70 -7.46
CA LYS A 109 -6.13 15.03 -7.37
C LYS A 109 -5.23 15.93 -6.52
N ASP A 110 -5.10 17.19 -6.92
CA ASP A 110 -4.28 18.20 -6.23
C ASP A 110 -2.82 17.74 -6.04
N LEU A 111 -2.23 17.20 -7.13
CA LEU A 111 -0.87 16.69 -7.13
C LEU A 111 0.12 17.81 -6.84
N LEU A 112 0.76 17.75 -5.67
CA LEU A 112 1.83 18.65 -5.28
C LEU A 112 3.17 17.91 -5.42
N ASN A 113 4.00 18.40 -6.33
CA ASN A 113 5.39 17.98 -6.45
C ASN A 113 6.26 19.06 -5.81
N ARG A 114 6.93 18.74 -4.68
CA ARG A 114 7.95 19.62 -4.09
C ARG A 114 9.32 19.06 -4.48
N PRO A 115 10.04 19.70 -5.42
CA PRO A 115 11.36 19.25 -5.86
C PRO A 115 12.44 19.41 -4.78
#